data_AF-A0A8H2WKL8-F1
#
_entry.id   AF-A0A8H2WKL8-F1
#
_cell.length_a   1.000
_cell.length_b   1.000
_cell.length_c   1.000
_cell.angle_alpha   90.00
_cell.angle_beta   90.00
_cell.angle_gamma   90.00
#
_symmetry.space_group_name_H-M   'P 1'
#
loop_
_entity.id
_entity.type
_entity.pdbx_description
1 polymer ?
#
loop_
_entity_poly.entity_id
_entity_poly.type
_entity_poly.pdbx_seq_one_letter_code
_entity_poly.pdbx_strand_id
1 'polypeptide(L)'
;MIPGLSWLVLFSSFLSTLWSTVQSWFSSPPSSPQQPCSDKIDISHFASSCFELDAQTAFMPPEPPLSRLDGVYEQWEQLLDAASTNFTCPGDADRVPESQIQFGESWRRSVRELPVLSIQPFEFDIRRARRAHHVLAFITQFYIQSLPPREDTFDHSPIIIPAPIAIPFVGVSRQLDIAPIVTYADTVLWNWELIDPSQPMTMSNIRIKDLFTRDPQEEHFFLTSARIEIRGLEAMDIMAKCSRQIEGSSEDRTCLASQLARLAHVIDDITAILDAVREGCDPMFFYFTFRPWIRGADQGADSPMWFYEGVDGQGITMQCSGPSAGQSALMHAFDVFLDVVHPNSRASRGCSFAVNLPNTPPASPGMRGRDVDDLSQCPFASKLSLVDPAYNPHIRTPQLQAVTGLDTPPLTPLESEVQTFIPAHLNIPTHAQEPIDTSFIGRMRKYMPGGHQLFLDHLRSLRFGPTVRALTQDTPHLADSYNIALQALSRFRDAHIRVVTRYVICPARSKTIVRDPALDSGSVRGTGGTSLVPLLKVYRDETLGRRV
;
A
#
# COMPACT_ATOMS: atom_id res chain seq x y z
N MET A 1 -49.64 27.44 -5.99
CA MET A 1 -49.61 26.54 -7.16
C MET A 1 -48.16 26.17 -7.43
N ILE A 2 -47.67 25.14 -6.74
CA ILE A 2 -46.54 24.30 -7.19
C ILE A 2 -47.19 23.19 -8.08
N PRO A 3 -46.50 22.27 -8.81
CA PRO A 3 -45.14 22.15 -9.37
C PRO A 3 -45.17 21.74 -10.88
N GLY A 4 -44.07 21.69 -11.65
CA GLY A 4 -43.10 20.58 -11.65
C GLY A 4 -43.51 19.34 -12.49
N LEU A 5 -43.97 19.54 -13.73
CA LEU A 5 -44.34 18.42 -14.64
C LEU A 5 -43.40 18.18 -15.83
N SER A 6 -42.40 19.02 -16.07
CA SER A 6 -41.51 18.83 -17.23
C SER A 6 -40.36 17.84 -16.97
N TRP A 7 -39.95 17.66 -15.72
CA TRP A 7 -38.85 16.74 -15.35
C TRP A 7 -39.27 15.26 -15.27
N LEU A 8 -40.53 14.96 -14.94
CA LEU A 8 -41.03 13.57 -14.82
C LEU A 8 -41.19 12.87 -16.18
N VAL A 9 -41.46 13.63 -17.26
CA VAL A 9 -41.65 13.07 -18.62
C VAL A 9 -40.31 12.73 -19.28
N LEU A 10 -39.25 13.49 -18.97
CA LEU A 10 -37.89 13.19 -19.42
C LEU A 10 -37.28 12.01 -18.63
N PHE A 11 -37.64 11.85 -17.36
CA PHE A 11 -37.20 10.72 -16.53
C PHE A 11 -37.89 9.39 -16.91
N SER A 12 -39.17 9.41 -17.30
CA SER A 12 -39.88 8.16 -17.70
C SER A 12 -39.45 7.65 -19.07
N SER A 13 -39.08 8.55 -20.00
CA SER A 13 -38.58 8.20 -21.34
C SER A 13 -37.16 7.62 -21.29
N PHE A 14 -36.36 8.03 -20.30
CA PHE A 14 -35.02 7.48 -20.06
C PHE A 14 -35.07 6.10 -19.39
N LEU A 15 -36.02 5.89 -18.46
CA LEU A 15 -36.26 4.60 -17.81
C LEU A 15 -36.89 3.55 -18.73
N SER A 16 -37.78 3.93 -19.66
CA SER A 16 -38.39 2.99 -20.61
C SER A 16 -37.41 2.47 -21.66
N THR A 17 -36.46 3.31 -22.08
CA THR A 17 -35.37 2.93 -23.01
C THR A 17 -34.31 2.08 -22.33
N LEU A 18 -34.06 2.29 -21.04
CA LEU A 18 -33.20 1.43 -20.21
C LEU A 18 -33.86 0.07 -19.96
N TRP A 19 -35.18 0.01 -19.75
CA TRP A 19 -35.92 -1.23 -19.48
C TRP A 19 -36.09 -2.12 -20.73
N SER A 20 -36.32 -1.54 -21.92
CA SER A 20 -36.40 -2.31 -23.17
C SER A 20 -35.05 -2.91 -23.60
N THR A 21 -33.95 -2.22 -23.29
CA THR A 21 -32.59 -2.71 -23.54
C THR A 21 -32.24 -3.87 -22.59
N VAL A 22 -32.67 -3.78 -21.32
CA VAL A 22 -32.50 -4.84 -20.30
C VAL A 22 -33.32 -6.09 -20.62
N GLN A 23 -34.54 -5.98 -21.17
CA GLN A 23 -35.32 -7.16 -21.58
C GLN A 23 -34.74 -7.92 -22.78
N SER A 24 -34.01 -7.25 -23.68
CA SER A 24 -33.36 -7.93 -24.82
C SER A 24 -32.19 -8.83 -24.40
N TRP A 25 -31.56 -8.56 -23.25
CA TRP A 25 -30.47 -9.38 -22.70
C TRP A 25 -30.97 -10.68 -22.03
N PHE A 26 -32.23 -10.73 -21.59
CA PHE A 26 -32.81 -11.91 -20.92
C PHE A 26 -33.46 -12.94 -21.85
N SER A 27 -33.36 -12.79 -23.18
CA SER A 27 -34.05 -13.67 -24.14
C SER A 27 -33.15 -14.67 -24.88
N SER A 28 -31.90 -14.86 -24.46
CA SER A 28 -31.03 -15.90 -25.02
C SER A 28 -31.16 -17.20 -24.21
N PRO A 29 -31.50 -18.36 -24.82
CA PRO A 29 -31.60 -19.61 -24.10
C PRO A 29 -30.23 -20.05 -23.57
N PRO A 30 -30.16 -20.71 -22.40
CA PRO A 30 -28.90 -21.17 -21.85
C PRO A 30 -28.31 -22.25 -22.76
N SER A 31 -27.10 -22.00 -23.28
CA SER A 31 -26.27 -23.05 -23.85
C SER A 31 -25.91 -24.05 -22.76
N SER A 32 -26.02 -25.34 -23.10
CA SER A 32 -25.80 -26.49 -22.21
C SER A 32 -24.51 -26.36 -21.38
N PRO A 33 -24.50 -26.81 -20.12
CA PRO A 33 -23.33 -26.69 -19.26
C PRO A 33 -22.20 -27.54 -19.82
N GLN A 34 -21.20 -26.90 -20.41
CA GLN A 34 -19.88 -27.51 -20.53
C GLN A 34 -19.34 -27.66 -19.11
N GLN A 35 -19.15 -28.92 -18.74
CA GLN A 35 -18.56 -29.39 -17.51
C GLN A 35 -17.30 -28.57 -17.19
N PRO A 36 -17.19 -27.89 -16.03
CA PRO A 36 -16.00 -27.12 -15.72
C PRO A 36 -14.83 -28.09 -15.62
N CYS A 37 -13.80 -27.87 -16.43
CA CYS A 37 -12.50 -28.47 -16.23
C CYS A 37 -12.03 -28.02 -14.85
N SER A 38 -12.20 -28.88 -13.85
CA SER A 38 -11.72 -28.66 -12.49
C SER A 38 -10.21 -28.84 -12.48
N ASP A 39 -9.51 -27.91 -13.13
CA ASP A 39 -8.08 -27.74 -12.92
C ASP A 39 -7.92 -27.21 -11.51
N LYS A 40 -7.31 -28.03 -10.64
CA LYS A 40 -6.92 -27.59 -9.31
C LYS A 40 -6.08 -26.32 -9.43
N ILE A 41 -6.36 -25.35 -8.57
CA ILE A 41 -5.54 -24.13 -8.40
C ILE A 41 -4.10 -24.56 -8.09
N ASP A 42 -3.13 -24.05 -8.85
CA ASP A 42 -1.72 -24.40 -8.76
C ASP A 42 -0.79 -23.20 -9.04
N ILE A 43 -0.47 -22.49 -7.95
CA ILE A 43 0.56 -21.45 -7.95
C ILE A 43 1.95 -21.96 -7.53
N SER A 44 2.21 -23.28 -7.57
CA SER A 44 3.50 -23.85 -7.15
C SER A 44 4.71 -23.31 -7.91
N HIS A 45 4.50 -22.82 -9.14
CA HIS A 45 5.53 -22.10 -9.90
C HIS A 45 6.02 -20.83 -9.19
N PHE A 46 5.17 -20.23 -8.37
CA PHE A 46 5.51 -19.10 -7.49
C PHE A 46 5.76 -19.55 -6.04
N ALA A 47 5.81 -20.85 -5.75
CA ALA A 47 6.03 -21.32 -4.38
C ALA A 47 7.48 -21.07 -3.96
N SER A 48 7.67 -20.01 -3.19
CA SER A 48 8.86 -19.77 -2.37
C SER A 48 8.41 -19.35 -0.99
N SER A 49 9.02 -19.93 0.04
CA SER A 49 8.77 -19.54 1.43
C SER A 49 9.10 -18.06 1.67
N CYS A 50 9.94 -17.46 0.82
CA CYS A 50 10.35 -16.06 0.93
C CYS A 50 9.33 -15.07 0.35
N PHE A 51 8.35 -15.52 -0.44
CA PHE A 51 7.37 -14.62 -1.05
C PHE A 51 6.17 -14.32 -0.17
N GLU A 52 6.03 -15.03 0.95
CA GLU A 52 4.86 -14.96 1.83
C GLU A 52 3.53 -15.16 1.07
N LEU A 53 3.59 -15.85 -0.07
CA LEU A 53 2.49 -16.18 -0.96
C LEU A 53 2.03 -17.60 -0.66
N ASP A 54 0.75 -17.77 -0.33
CA ASP A 54 0.18 -19.08 -0.02
C ASP A 54 -0.51 -19.71 -1.23
N ALA A 55 -0.37 -21.04 -1.35
CA ALA A 55 -0.88 -21.82 -2.48
C ALA A 55 -2.40 -21.74 -2.68
N GLN A 56 -3.16 -21.51 -1.60
CA GLN A 56 -4.62 -21.54 -1.57
C GLN A 56 -5.23 -20.16 -1.33
N THR A 57 -4.44 -19.19 -0.88
CA THR A 57 -4.96 -17.86 -0.51
C THR A 57 -4.17 -16.70 -1.13
N ALA A 58 -3.15 -16.99 -1.94
CA ALA A 58 -2.29 -16.01 -2.58
C ALA A 58 -1.68 -15.03 -1.56
N PHE A 59 -1.98 -13.73 -1.64
CA PHE A 59 -1.45 -12.71 -0.72
C PHE A 59 -2.18 -12.65 0.63
N MET A 60 -3.34 -13.32 0.75
CA MET A 60 -4.01 -13.46 2.03
C MET A 60 -3.29 -14.54 2.85
N PRO A 61 -3.12 -14.38 4.17
CA PRO A 61 -2.61 -15.46 5.02
C PRO A 61 -3.48 -16.74 4.92
N PRO A 62 -2.89 -17.93 4.98
CA PRO A 62 -3.63 -19.21 4.86
C PRO A 62 -4.53 -19.50 6.06
N GLU A 63 -4.15 -18.99 7.22
CA GLU A 63 -4.92 -19.09 8.46
C GLU A 63 -5.44 -17.71 8.86
N PRO A 64 -6.54 -17.63 9.61
CA PRO A 64 -6.97 -16.39 10.23
C PRO A 64 -5.80 -15.72 10.97
N PRO A 65 -5.60 -14.41 10.76
CA PRO A 65 -4.68 -13.59 11.53
C PRO A 65 -4.84 -13.84 13.02
N LEU A 66 -3.71 -13.79 13.75
CA LEU A 66 -3.74 -14.00 15.20
C LEU A 66 -4.67 -12.98 15.83
N SER A 67 -5.66 -13.45 16.60
CA SER A 67 -6.72 -12.58 17.13
C SER A 67 -6.20 -11.59 18.17
N ARG A 68 -5.20 -12.00 18.95
CA ARG A 68 -4.64 -11.24 20.06
C ARG A 68 -3.22 -11.69 20.42
N LEU A 69 -2.36 -10.75 20.82
CA LEU A 69 -1.07 -11.03 21.47
C LEU A 69 -1.26 -11.35 22.95
N ASP A 70 -0.49 -12.30 23.46
CA ASP A 70 -0.53 -12.72 24.87
C ASP A 70 0.69 -12.22 25.68
N GLY A 71 0.73 -12.58 26.96
CA GLY A 71 1.86 -12.30 27.85
C GLY A 71 2.04 -10.80 28.11
N VAL A 72 3.28 -10.32 28.02
CA VAL A 72 3.60 -8.90 28.27
C VAL A 72 3.06 -7.96 27.18
N TYR A 73 2.67 -8.49 26.02
CA TYR A 73 2.17 -7.71 24.88
C TYR A 73 0.66 -7.45 24.94
N GLU A 74 -0.05 -8.16 25.83
CA GLU A 74 -1.48 -7.99 26.10
C GLU A 74 -1.84 -6.52 26.43
N GLN A 75 -0.93 -5.76 27.03
CA GLN A 75 -1.14 -4.34 27.32
C GLN A 75 -1.32 -3.47 26.07
N TRP A 76 -0.71 -3.84 24.93
CA TRP A 76 -0.97 -3.14 23.66
C TRP A 76 -2.39 -3.42 23.17
N GLU A 77 -2.83 -4.69 23.28
CA GLU A 77 -4.18 -5.09 22.89
C GLU A 77 -5.24 -4.39 23.75
N GLN A 78 -5.01 -4.26 25.05
CA GLN A 78 -5.90 -3.51 25.95
C GLN A 78 -5.98 -2.02 25.60
N LEU A 79 -4.87 -1.39 25.17
CA LEU A 79 -4.90 -0.02 24.68
C LEU A 79 -5.71 0.12 23.39
N LEU A 80 -5.57 -0.84 22.47
CA LEU A 80 -6.35 -0.87 21.24
C LEU A 80 -7.85 -1.04 21.52
N ASP A 81 -8.22 -1.98 22.40
CA ASP A 81 -9.61 -2.20 22.82
C ASP A 81 -10.21 -0.93 23.44
N ALA A 82 -9.45 -0.27 24.32
CA ALA A 82 -9.87 0.97 24.96
C ALA A 82 -10.04 2.09 23.93
N ALA A 83 -9.10 2.24 22.98
CA ALA A 83 -9.19 3.24 21.92
C ALA A 83 -10.41 3.02 21.03
N SER A 84 -10.55 1.81 20.47
CA SER A 84 -11.67 1.44 19.59
C SER A 84 -13.04 1.58 20.28
N THR A 85 -13.10 1.34 21.59
CA THR A 85 -14.35 1.47 22.34
C THR A 85 -14.79 2.91 22.58
N ASN A 86 -13.83 3.81 22.81
CA ASN A 86 -14.10 5.15 23.35
C ASN A 86 -13.90 6.29 22.34
N PHE A 87 -13.06 6.11 21.32
CA PHE A 87 -12.96 7.06 20.23
C PHE A 87 -14.06 6.82 19.20
N THR A 88 -14.82 7.86 18.89
CA THR A 88 -15.93 7.83 17.92
C THR A 88 -15.69 8.79 16.75
N CYS A 89 -14.85 9.81 16.93
CA CYS A 89 -14.41 10.71 15.87
C CYS A 89 -12.94 11.16 16.07
N PRO A 90 -12.25 11.64 15.02
CA PRO A 90 -10.95 12.26 15.15
C PRO A 90 -10.99 13.50 16.05
N GLY A 91 -9.85 13.84 16.66
CA GLY A 91 -9.71 15.01 17.52
C GLY A 91 -9.87 16.34 16.76
N ASP A 92 -9.69 16.35 15.44
CA ASP A 92 -9.91 17.52 14.57
C ASP A 92 -11.32 17.59 13.97
N ALA A 93 -12.26 16.77 14.44
CA ALA A 93 -13.67 16.85 14.03
C ALA A 93 -14.35 18.13 14.54
N ASP A 94 -15.33 18.65 13.78
CA ASP A 94 -16.06 19.89 14.12
C ASP A 94 -16.74 19.83 15.51
N ARG A 95 -17.10 18.63 15.97
CA ARG A 95 -17.70 18.38 17.28
C ARG A 95 -17.17 17.08 17.86
N VAL A 96 -16.21 17.21 18.78
CA VAL A 96 -15.69 16.08 19.58
C VAL A 96 -16.47 16.02 20.92
N PRO A 97 -17.01 14.87 21.33
CA PRO A 97 -17.67 14.73 22.62
C PRO A 97 -16.72 15.05 23.78
N GLU A 98 -17.19 15.80 24.78
CA GLU A 98 -16.39 16.16 25.96
C GLU A 98 -15.84 14.91 26.70
N SER A 99 -16.64 13.85 26.78
CA SER A 99 -16.22 12.56 27.33
C SER A 99 -15.04 11.94 26.58
N GLN A 100 -14.99 12.11 25.25
CA GLN A 100 -13.89 11.63 24.42
C GLN A 100 -12.64 12.48 24.59
N ILE A 101 -12.78 13.80 24.79
CA ILE A 101 -11.64 14.68 25.08
C ILE A 101 -10.95 14.27 26.38
N GLN A 102 -11.74 14.08 27.45
CA GLN A 102 -11.27 13.65 28.77
C GLN A 102 -10.63 12.27 28.71
N PHE A 103 -11.29 11.31 28.05
CA PHE A 103 -10.74 9.98 27.83
C PHE A 103 -9.43 10.04 27.04
N GLY A 104 -9.42 10.80 25.93
CA GLY A 104 -8.31 10.83 24.98
C GLY A 104 -7.00 11.26 25.63
N GLU A 105 -7.02 12.25 26.51
CA GLU A 105 -5.79 12.65 27.21
C GLU A 105 -5.34 11.62 28.26
N SER A 106 -6.28 10.98 28.96
CA SER A 106 -5.95 9.89 29.89
C SER A 106 -5.36 8.68 29.17
N TRP A 107 -5.95 8.30 28.03
CA TRP A 107 -5.50 7.20 27.20
C TRP A 107 -4.13 7.49 26.57
N ARG A 108 -3.93 8.69 25.98
CA ARG A 108 -2.61 9.09 25.44
C ARG A 108 -1.53 9.17 26.52
N ARG A 109 -1.88 9.57 27.75
CA ARG A 109 -0.96 9.50 28.90
C ARG A 109 -0.56 8.05 29.18
N SER A 110 -1.51 7.13 29.20
CA SER A 110 -1.25 5.71 29.41
C SER A 110 -0.31 5.13 28.33
N VAL A 111 -0.47 5.56 27.07
CA VAL A 111 0.46 5.20 25.97
C VAL A 111 1.89 5.68 26.25
N ARG A 112 2.06 6.92 26.76
CA ARG A 112 3.38 7.49 27.08
C ARG A 112 4.03 6.84 28.30
N GLU A 113 3.25 6.32 29.23
CA GLU A 113 3.71 5.70 30.47
C GLU A 113 4.00 4.19 30.33
N LEU A 114 3.65 3.58 29.19
CA LEU A 114 3.98 2.18 28.92
C LEU A 114 5.50 1.93 28.95
N PRO A 115 5.94 0.73 29.38
CA PRO A 115 7.31 0.31 29.16
C PRO A 115 7.55 0.04 27.67
N VAL A 116 8.76 0.37 27.19
CA VAL A 116 9.24 -0.07 25.87
C VAL A 116 9.43 -1.59 25.91
N LEU A 117 8.65 -2.34 25.13
CA LEU A 117 8.75 -3.81 25.07
C LEU A 117 9.74 -4.27 24.00
N SER A 118 10.46 -5.35 24.30
CA SER A 118 11.33 -6.03 23.32
C SER A 118 10.50 -6.73 22.25
N ILE A 119 10.98 -6.69 21.01
CA ILE A 119 10.37 -7.33 19.84
C ILE A 119 11.11 -8.60 19.39
N GLN A 120 12.17 -8.99 20.11
CA GLN A 120 12.95 -10.19 19.77
C GLN A 120 12.10 -11.46 19.64
N PRO A 121 11.06 -11.70 20.47
CA PRO A 121 10.22 -12.88 20.31
C PRO A 121 9.46 -12.96 18.99
N PHE A 122 9.31 -11.86 18.25
CA PHE A 122 8.61 -11.83 16.97
C PHE A 122 9.49 -12.23 15.78
N GLU A 123 10.82 -12.22 15.93
CA GLU A 123 11.77 -12.58 14.86
C GLU A 123 11.56 -14.00 14.31
N PHE A 124 10.99 -14.89 15.13
CA PHE A 124 10.77 -16.29 14.80
C PHE A 124 9.29 -16.66 14.67
N ASP A 125 8.37 -15.70 14.79
CA ASP A 125 6.94 -15.92 14.69
C ASP A 125 6.28 -14.81 13.85
N ILE A 126 6.17 -15.08 12.55
CA ILE A 126 5.60 -14.14 11.59
C ILE A 126 4.14 -13.78 11.92
N ARG A 127 3.37 -14.67 12.55
CA ARG A 127 1.96 -14.39 12.89
C ARG A 127 1.88 -13.38 14.03
N ARG A 128 2.73 -13.55 15.04
CA ARG A 128 2.85 -12.58 16.14
C ARG A 128 3.45 -11.27 15.66
N ALA A 129 4.45 -11.29 14.77
CA ALA A 129 5.02 -10.09 14.16
C ALA A 129 3.95 -9.27 13.41
N ARG A 130 3.15 -9.93 12.54
CA ARG A 130 2.04 -9.29 11.81
C ARG A 130 0.99 -8.70 12.76
N ARG A 131 0.60 -9.43 13.81
CA ARG A 131 -0.34 -8.90 14.82
C ARG A 131 0.25 -7.73 15.61
N ALA A 132 1.53 -7.78 15.96
CA ALA A 132 2.22 -6.67 16.62
C ALA A 132 2.27 -5.42 15.75
N HIS A 133 2.59 -5.57 14.45
CA HIS A 133 2.53 -4.46 13.50
C HIS A 133 1.13 -3.87 13.44
N HIS A 134 0.10 -4.71 13.25
CA HIS A 134 -1.30 -4.29 13.20
C HIS A 134 -1.72 -3.49 14.44
N VAL A 135 -1.48 -4.03 15.64
CA VAL A 135 -1.90 -3.39 16.89
C VAL A 135 -1.17 -2.06 17.10
N LEU A 136 0.15 -2.04 16.90
CA LEU A 136 0.96 -0.83 17.05
C LEU A 136 0.59 0.24 16.01
N ALA A 137 0.27 -0.17 14.77
CA ALA A 137 -0.20 0.72 13.71
C ALA A 137 -1.53 1.37 14.09
N PHE A 138 -2.52 0.60 14.56
CA PHE A 138 -3.81 1.13 15.00
C PHE A 138 -3.66 2.04 16.23
N ILE A 139 -2.88 1.66 17.24
CA ILE A 139 -2.61 2.50 18.43
C ILE A 139 -1.96 3.82 18.00
N THR A 140 -0.94 3.77 17.15
CA THR A 140 -0.26 4.96 16.63
C THR A 140 -1.25 5.87 15.88
N GLN A 141 -2.11 5.27 15.05
CA GLN A 141 -3.10 6.01 14.29
C GLN A 141 -4.17 6.65 15.20
N PHE A 142 -4.71 5.94 16.19
CA PHE A 142 -5.60 6.50 17.21
C PHE A 142 -4.90 7.61 18.01
N TYR A 143 -3.64 7.42 18.39
CA TYR A 143 -2.86 8.42 19.13
C TYR A 143 -2.77 9.73 18.37
N ILE A 144 -2.37 9.68 17.10
CA ILE A 144 -2.17 10.87 16.27
C ILE A 144 -3.51 11.51 15.93
N GLN A 145 -4.48 10.73 15.44
CA GLN A 145 -5.74 11.27 14.93
C GLN A 145 -6.71 11.68 16.04
N SER A 146 -6.48 11.29 17.30
CA SER A 146 -7.26 11.76 18.45
C SER A 146 -6.71 13.04 19.09
N LEU A 147 -5.57 13.56 18.63
CA LEU A 147 -5.01 14.82 19.14
C LEU A 147 -5.98 15.97 18.89
N PRO A 148 -6.16 16.89 19.86
CA PRO A 148 -6.94 18.09 19.61
C PRO A 148 -6.28 18.94 18.51
N PRO A 149 -7.06 19.82 17.84
CA PRO A 149 -6.49 20.77 16.89
C PRO A 149 -5.44 21.62 17.58
N ARG A 150 -4.40 22.00 16.83
CA ARG A 150 -3.41 22.95 17.33
C ARG A 150 -4.05 24.31 17.54
N GLU A 151 -3.69 24.97 18.64
CA GLU A 151 -4.16 26.32 18.95
C GLU A 151 -3.67 27.33 17.91
N ASP A 152 -2.43 27.17 17.46
CA ASP A 152 -1.84 27.96 16.37
C ASP A 152 -1.87 27.17 15.06
N THR A 153 -2.60 27.68 14.07
CA THR A 153 -2.70 27.10 12.73
C THR A 153 -1.39 27.16 11.93
N PHE A 154 -0.44 27.99 12.37
CA PHE A 154 0.91 28.10 11.78
C PHE A 154 1.94 27.22 12.52
N ASP A 155 1.54 26.50 13.57
CA ASP A 155 2.43 25.54 14.21
C ASP A 155 2.59 24.29 13.34
N HIS A 156 3.77 24.15 12.75
CA HIS A 156 4.19 23.00 11.95
C HIS A 156 5.22 22.11 12.69
N SER A 157 5.32 22.21 14.01
CA SER A 157 6.16 21.33 14.84
C SER A 157 5.82 19.84 14.56
N PRO A 158 6.76 18.90 14.64
CA PRO A 158 6.43 17.50 14.44
C PRO A 158 5.42 16.96 15.47
N ILE A 159 4.54 16.06 15.04
CA ILE A 159 3.74 15.25 15.97
C ILE A 159 4.64 14.18 16.56
N ILE A 160 4.76 14.14 17.89
CA ILE A 160 5.61 13.19 18.60
C ILE A 160 4.83 11.90 18.85
N ILE A 161 5.34 10.79 18.32
CA ILE A 161 4.90 9.43 18.61
C ILE A 161 5.78 8.91 19.76
N PRO A 162 5.21 8.55 20.93
CA PRO A 162 5.97 8.20 22.12
C PRO A 162 6.85 6.96 21.94
N ALA A 163 8.04 6.96 22.58
CA ALA A 163 8.99 5.85 22.53
C ALA A 163 8.40 4.46 22.83
N PRO A 164 7.47 4.27 23.80
CA PRO A 164 6.88 2.96 24.13
C PRO A 164 6.14 2.28 22.97
N ILE A 165 5.65 3.05 21.99
CA ILE A 165 5.03 2.51 20.78
C ILE A 165 5.91 2.73 19.54
N ALA A 166 6.67 3.83 19.46
CA ALA A 166 7.50 4.16 18.31
C ALA A 166 8.64 3.16 18.09
N ILE A 167 9.39 2.81 19.15
CA ILE A 167 10.53 1.88 19.09
C ILE A 167 10.08 0.48 18.63
N PRO A 168 9.12 -0.19 19.30
CA PRO A 168 8.70 -1.51 18.88
C PRO A 168 8.00 -1.47 17.51
N PHE A 169 7.26 -0.41 17.19
CA PHE A 169 6.56 -0.32 15.90
C PHE A 169 7.56 -0.27 14.74
N VAL A 170 8.56 0.63 14.82
CA VAL A 170 9.61 0.69 13.80
C VAL A 170 10.42 -0.60 13.76
N GLY A 171 10.73 -1.20 14.91
CA GLY A 171 11.48 -2.44 14.94
C GLY A 171 10.73 -3.62 14.28
N VAL A 172 9.44 -3.81 14.56
CA VAL A 172 8.61 -4.84 13.89
C VAL A 172 8.47 -4.53 12.39
N SER A 173 8.31 -3.26 12.04
CA SER A 173 8.26 -2.81 10.65
C SER A 173 9.52 -3.19 9.88
N ARG A 174 10.71 -3.09 10.51
CA ARG A 174 11.99 -3.57 9.94
C ARG A 174 12.01 -5.08 9.74
N GLN A 175 11.53 -5.85 10.73
CA GLN A 175 11.49 -7.31 10.64
C GLN A 175 10.59 -7.80 9.50
N LEU A 176 9.48 -7.10 9.26
CA LEU A 176 8.52 -7.41 8.20
C LEU A 176 8.83 -6.74 6.85
N ASP A 177 9.86 -5.90 6.80
CA ASP A 177 10.20 -5.02 5.68
C ASP A 177 8.97 -4.26 5.12
N ILE A 178 8.28 -3.56 6.02
CA ILE A 178 7.07 -2.77 5.74
C ILE A 178 7.17 -1.40 6.41
N ALA A 179 6.42 -0.41 5.92
CA ALA A 179 6.44 0.95 6.46
C ALA A 179 5.78 1.02 7.87
N PRO A 180 6.35 1.80 8.83
CA PRO A 180 5.82 1.96 10.19
C PRO A 180 4.65 2.97 10.24
N ILE A 181 3.58 2.65 9.53
CA ILE A 181 2.30 3.35 9.52
C ILE A 181 1.21 2.30 9.27
N VAL A 182 -0.05 2.59 9.61
CA VAL A 182 -1.16 1.72 9.18
C VAL A 182 -1.15 1.57 7.65
N THR A 183 -1.03 0.33 7.18
CA THR A 183 -0.93 -0.04 5.77
C THR A 183 -2.16 -0.81 5.29
N TYR A 184 -2.23 -1.05 3.98
CA TYR A 184 -3.20 -1.98 3.40
C TYR A 184 -3.11 -3.38 4.03
N ALA A 185 -1.90 -3.85 4.37
CA ALA A 185 -1.72 -5.14 5.04
C ALA A 185 -2.44 -5.15 6.40
N ASP A 186 -2.28 -4.11 7.21
CA ASP A 186 -2.95 -3.98 8.51
C ASP A 186 -4.46 -3.85 8.38
N THR A 187 -4.95 -3.13 7.37
CA THR A 187 -6.40 -2.88 7.26
C THR A 187 -7.18 -4.00 6.55
N VAL A 188 -6.48 -4.87 5.82
CA VAL A 188 -7.10 -5.89 4.94
C VAL A 188 -6.50 -7.27 5.17
N LEU A 189 -5.23 -7.47 4.86
CA LEU A 189 -4.61 -8.81 4.81
C LEU A 189 -4.48 -9.45 6.20
N TRP A 190 -4.20 -8.64 7.23
CA TRP A 190 -3.96 -9.08 8.60
C TRP A 190 -5.12 -8.77 9.54
N ASN A 191 -6.27 -8.35 9.00
CA ASN A 191 -7.42 -7.88 9.77
C ASN A 191 -8.74 -8.54 9.34
N TRP A 192 -8.75 -9.86 9.33
CA TRP A 192 -9.95 -10.63 9.05
C TRP A 192 -10.07 -11.82 9.98
N GLU A 193 -11.29 -12.34 10.10
CA GLU A 193 -11.57 -13.61 10.75
C GLU A 193 -12.72 -14.34 10.05
N LEU A 194 -12.84 -15.64 10.30
CA LEU A 194 -13.92 -16.45 9.76
C LEU A 194 -15.23 -16.16 10.50
N ILE A 195 -16.32 -16.03 9.77
CA ILE A 195 -17.67 -15.91 10.36
C ILE A 195 -18.07 -17.26 10.98
N ASP A 196 -17.91 -18.35 10.23
CA ASP A 196 -17.99 -19.73 10.68
C ASP A 196 -16.59 -20.36 10.63
N PRO A 197 -15.92 -20.58 11.78
CA PRO A 197 -14.59 -21.18 11.85
C PRO A 197 -14.51 -22.62 11.32
N SER A 198 -15.65 -23.29 11.13
CA SER A 198 -15.70 -24.64 10.56
C SER A 198 -15.66 -24.66 9.02
N GLN A 199 -15.87 -23.50 8.39
CA GLN A 199 -15.91 -23.34 6.94
C GLN A 199 -14.64 -22.65 6.42
N PRO A 200 -14.21 -22.92 5.18
CA PRO A 200 -13.03 -22.30 4.61
C PRO A 200 -13.21 -20.79 4.41
N MET A 201 -12.10 -20.09 4.19
CA MET A 201 -12.14 -18.69 3.76
C MET A 201 -12.84 -18.59 2.39
N THR A 202 -13.90 -17.80 2.35
CA THR A 202 -14.62 -17.45 1.13
C THR A 202 -15.08 -16.00 1.21
N MET A 203 -15.51 -15.41 0.10
CA MET A 203 -16.01 -14.02 0.05
C MET A 203 -17.17 -13.73 1.01
N SER A 204 -17.93 -14.77 1.41
CA SER A 204 -19.07 -14.69 2.31
C SER A 204 -18.80 -15.21 3.72
N ASN A 205 -17.64 -15.82 3.96
CA ASN A 205 -17.27 -16.40 5.27
C ASN A 205 -16.11 -15.66 5.94
N ILE A 206 -15.92 -14.38 5.62
CA ILE A 206 -14.96 -13.51 6.31
C ILE A 206 -15.61 -12.21 6.74
N ARG A 207 -15.09 -11.63 7.82
CA ARG A 207 -15.40 -10.29 8.29
C ARG A 207 -14.14 -9.56 8.71
N ILE A 208 -14.19 -8.23 8.74
CA ILE A 208 -13.06 -7.40 9.17
C ILE A 208 -13.17 -7.18 10.68
N LYS A 209 -12.07 -7.35 11.41
CA LYS A 209 -12.09 -7.44 12.88
C LYS A 209 -11.98 -6.06 13.55
N ASP A 210 -10.85 -5.39 13.39
CA ASP A 210 -10.54 -4.14 14.07
C ASP A 210 -10.88 -2.95 13.14
N LEU A 211 -11.66 -2.00 13.65
CA LEU A 211 -12.21 -0.84 12.93
C LEU A 211 -11.98 0.45 13.73
N PHE A 212 -11.87 1.59 13.04
CA PHE A 212 -11.68 2.90 13.66
C PHE A 212 -12.99 3.53 14.15
N THR A 213 -14.06 3.42 13.37
CA THR A 213 -15.38 3.97 13.68
C THR A 213 -16.34 2.91 14.22
N ARG A 214 -16.05 1.63 13.94
CA ARG A 214 -16.92 0.46 14.17
C ARG A 214 -18.26 0.55 13.43
N ASP A 215 -18.37 1.43 12.46
CA ASP A 215 -19.54 1.52 11.60
C ASP A 215 -19.47 0.40 10.55
N PRO A 216 -20.57 -0.34 10.28
CA PRO A 216 -20.59 -1.37 9.25
C PRO A 216 -20.16 -0.88 7.86
N GLN A 217 -20.25 0.42 7.58
CA GLN A 217 -19.79 1.01 6.33
C GLN A 217 -18.27 1.04 6.19
N GLU A 218 -17.54 1.17 7.29
CA GLU A 218 -16.08 1.02 7.32
C GLU A 218 -15.71 -0.44 7.05
N GLU A 219 -16.39 -1.36 7.74
CA GLU A 219 -16.20 -2.80 7.54
C GLU A 219 -16.40 -3.18 6.07
N HIS A 220 -17.51 -2.72 5.45
CA HIS A 220 -17.81 -3.01 4.04
C HIS A 220 -16.72 -2.48 3.10
N PHE A 221 -16.10 -1.34 3.40
CA PHE A 221 -15.02 -0.77 2.60
C PHE A 221 -13.79 -1.70 2.60
N PHE A 222 -13.32 -2.13 3.76
CA PHE A 222 -12.19 -3.05 3.86
C PHE A 222 -12.52 -4.47 3.41
N LEU A 223 -13.74 -4.95 3.68
CA LEU A 223 -14.23 -6.25 3.24
C LEU A 223 -14.32 -6.34 1.71
N THR A 224 -14.69 -5.24 1.04
CA THR A 224 -14.63 -5.16 -0.44
C THR A 224 -13.21 -5.39 -0.94
N SER A 225 -12.21 -4.80 -0.27
CA SER A 225 -10.79 -4.99 -0.60
C SER A 225 -10.33 -6.44 -0.35
N ALA A 226 -10.72 -7.05 0.77
CA ALA A 226 -10.41 -8.45 1.06
C ALA A 226 -11.02 -9.42 0.03
N ARG A 227 -12.25 -9.15 -0.44
CA ARG A 227 -12.89 -9.93 -1.50
C ARG A 227 -12.14 -9.84 -2.83
N ILE A 228 -11.57 -8.69 -3.16
CA ILE A 228 -10.70 -8.54 -4.35
C ILE A 228 -9.46 -9.44 -4.22
N GLU A 229 -8.81 -9.46 -3.05
CA GLU A 229 -7.64 -10.31 -2.81
C GLU A 229 -8.01 -11.80 -2.90
N ILE A 230 -9.15 -12.22 -2.36
CA ILE A 230 -9.66 -13.60 -2.49
C ILE A 230 -9.91 -13.96 -3.97
N ARG A 231 -10.55 -13.06 -4.74
CA ARG A 231 -10.77 -13.28 -6.19
C ARG A 231 -9.46 -13.40 -6.95
N GLY A 232 -8.44 -12.67 -6.49
CA GLY A 232 -7.09 -12.61 -7.04
C GLY A 232 -6.35 -13.94 -7.04
N LEU A 233 -6.73 -14.91 -6.20
CA LEU A 233 -6.13 -16.25 -6.21
C LEU A 233 -6.14 -16.89 -7.60
N GLU A 234 -7.27 -16.82 -8.30
CA GLU A 234 -7.36 -17.38 -9.65
C GLU A 234 -6.51 -16.59 -10.65
N ALA A 235 -6.37 -15.27 -10.48
CA ALA A 235 -5.47 -14.49 -11.31
C ALA A 235 -4.02 -14.96 -11.13
N MET A 236 -3.59 -15.22 -9.89
CA MET A 236 -2.24 -15.73 -9.60
C MET A 236 -2.02 -17.13 -10.20
N ASP A 237 -3.00 -18.03 -10.11
CA ASP A 237 -2.97 -19.35 -10.75
C ASP A 237 -2.82 -19.25 -12.28
N ILE A 238 -3.59 -18.35 -12.90
CA ILE A 238 -3.51 -18.10 -14.32
C ILE A 238 -2.12 -17.57 -14.70
N MET A 239 -1.59 -16.59 -13.96
CA MET A 239 -0.25 -16.05 -14.20
C MET A 239 0.83 -17.13 -14.07
N ALA A 240 0.70 -18.04 -13.10
CA ALA A 240 1.60 -19.16 -12.90
C ALA A 240 1.56 -20.14 -14.09
N LYS A 241 0.35 -20.54 -14.52
CA LYS A 241 0.14 -21.41 -15.70
C LYS A 241 0.72 -20.80 -16.97
N CYS A 242 0.41 -19.54 -17.23
CA CYS A 242 0.94 -18.79 -18.37
C CYS A 242 2.47 -18.73 -18.36
N SER A 243 3.08 -18.46 -17.21
CA SER A 243 4.54 -18.36 -17.08
C SER A 243 5.24 -19.69 -17.34
N ARG A 244 4.64 -20.83 -16.95
CA ARG A 244 5.17 -22.18 -17.26
C ARG A 244 5.10 -22.52 -18.76
N GLN A 245 4.14 -21.96 -19.48
CA GLN A 245 3.84 -22.30 -20.88
C GLN A 245 4.47 -21.34 -21.90
N ILE A 246 5.07 -20.23 -21.45
CA ILE A 246 5.52 -19.14 -22.32
C ILE A 246 6.56 -19.58 -23.37
N GLU A 247 7.45 -20.53 -23.04
CA GLU A 247 8.48 -21.07 -23.94
C GLU A 247 8.02 -22.33 -24.71
N GLY A 248 6.72 -22.65 -24.65
CA GLY A 248 6.15 -23.88 -25.17
C GLY A 248 5.91 -23.94 -26.68
N SER A 249 5.32 -25.05 -27.09
CA SER A 249 4.91 -25.39 -28.46
C SER A 249 3.75 -24.53 -28.99
N SER A 250 3.28 -24.82 -30.22
CA SER A 250 2.10 -24.14 -30.77
C SER A 250 0.80 -24.47 -30.04
N GLU A 251 0.69 -25.65 -29.44
CA GLU A 251 -0.47 -26.04 -28.62
C GLU A 251 -0.47 -25.24 -27.31
N ASP A 252 0.70 -25.03 -26.72
CA ASP A 252 0.89 -24.19 -25.53
C ASP A 252 0.48 -22.74 -25.79
N ARG A 253 0.69 -22.21 -27.01
CA ARG A 253 0.22 -20.86 -27.39
C ARG A 253 -1.30 -20.72 -27.41
N THR A 254 -2.04 -21.76 -27.82
CA THR A 254 -3.50 -21.76 -27.76
C THR A 254 -3.99 -21.82 -26.30
N CYS A 255 -3.34 -22.64 -25.47
CA CYS A 255 -3.63 -22.69 -24.04
C CYS A 255 -3.36 -21.33 -23.38
N LEU A 256 -2.23 -20.70 -23.69
CA LEU A 256 -1.85 -19.37 -23.22
C LEU A 256 -2.90 -18.30 -23.59
N ALA A 257 -3.39 -18.33 -24.82
CA ALA A 257 -4.45 -17.43 -25.26
C ALA A 257 -5.76 -17.65 -24.48
N SER A 258 -6.12 -18.91 -24.18
CA SER A 258 -7.28 -19.24 -23.35
C SER A 258 -7.12 -18.74 -21.90
N GLN A 259 -5.92 -18.92 -21.33
CA GLN A 259 -5.59 -18.47 -19.98
C GLN A 259 -5.66 -16.93 -19.87
N LEU A 260 -5.14 -16.19 -20.86
CA LEU A 260 -5.24 -14.72 -20.89
C LEU A 260 -6.68 -14.23 -21.04
N ALA A 261 -7.51 -14.92 -21.85
CA ALA A 261 -8.94 -14.62 -21.92
C ALA A 261 -9.64 -14.88 -20.58
N ARG A 262 -9.28 -15.96 -19.87
CA ARG A 262 -9.77 -16.23 -18.52
C ARG A 262 -9.32 -15.16 -17.53
N LEU A 263 -8.07 -14.70 -17.61
CA LEU A 263 -7.55 -13.60 -16.76
C LEU A 263 -8.40 -12.34 -16.90
N ALA A 264 -8.83 -12.01 -18.13
CA ALA A 264 -9.71 -10.87 -18.37
C ALA A 264 -11.05 -10.99 -17.62
N HIS A 265 -11.65 -12.18 -17.62
CA HIS A 265 -12.87 -12.44 -16.83
C HIS A 265 -12.64 -12.29 -15.33
N VAL A 266 -11.51 -12.78 -14.80
CA VAL A 266 -11.14 -12.58 -13.39
C VAL A 266 -11.02 -11.09 -13.05
N ILE A 267 -10.40 -10.29 -13.93
CA ILE A 267 -10.26 -8.84 -13.74
C ILE A 267 -11.63 -8.14 -13.83
N ASP A 268 -12.53 -8.58 -14.71
CA ASP A 268 -13.89 -8.05 -14.77
C ASP A 268 -14.69 -8.38 -13.49
N ASP A 269 -14.53 -9.58 -12.92
CA ASP A 269 -15.13 -9.94 -11.62
C ASP A 269 -14.58 -9.04 -10.49
N ILE A 270 -13.26 -8.83 -10.45
CA ILE A 270 -12.61 -7.89 -9.51
C ILE A 270 -13.18 -6.47 -9.68
N THR A 271 -13.42 -6.05 -10.93
CA THR A 271 -14.03 -4.75 -11.23
C THR A 271 -15.44 -4.65 -10.68
N ALA A 272 -16.26 -5.71 -10.81
CA ALA A 272 -17.60 -5.75 -10.25
C ALA A 272 -17.59 -5.67 -8.71
N ILE A 273 -16.65 -6.36 -8.06
CA ILE A 273 -16.47 -6.32 -6.59
C ILE A 273 -16.11 -4.89 -6.15
N LEU A 274 -15.16 -4.24 -6.83
CA LEU A 274 -14.79 -2.84 -6.54
C LEU A 274 -16.00 -1.91 -6.68
N ASP A 275 -16.77 -2.05 -7.75
CA ASP A 275 -17.95 -1.22 -8.02
C ASP A 275 -19.07 -1.41 -6.97
N ALA A 276 -19.12 -2.58 -6.31
CA ALA A 276 -20.08 -2.92 -5.24
C ALA A 276 -19.78 -2.27 -3.88
N VAL A 277 -18.65 -1.55 -3.73
CA VAL A 277 -18.38 -0.76 -2.51
C VAL A 277 -19.50 0.23 -2.18
N ARG A 278 -20.20 0.73 -3.21
CA ARG A 278 -21.34 1.66 -3.12
C ARG A 278 -22.59 1.09 -2.46
N GLU A 279 -22.66 -0.22 -2.33
CA GLU A 279 -23.83 -0.90 -1.78
C GLU A 279 -23.81 -0.87 -0.25
N GLY A 280 -22.62 -0.74 0.36
CA GLY A 280 -22.47 -0.78 1.80
C GLY A 280 -21.61 0.32 2.41
N CYS A 281 -21.05 1.26 1.62
CA CYS A 281 -20.26 2.38 2.15
C CYS A 281 -20.71 3.71 1.53
N ASP A 282 -21.27 4.63 2.32
CA ASP A 282 -21.66 5.96 1.82
C ASP A 282 -20.42 6.84 1.52
N PRO A 283 -20.36 7.55 0.38
CA PRO A 283 -19.24 8.43 0.05
C PRO A 283 -18.97 9.57 1.04
N MET A 284 -20.00 10.14 1.66
CA MET A 284 -19.85 11.22 2.64
C MET A 284 -19.37 10.66 3.97
N PHE A 285 -19.89 9.50 4.39
CA PHE A 285 -19.36 8.75 5.52
C PHE A 285 -17.87 8.45 5.33
N PHE A 286 -17.49 7.84 4.19
CA PHE A 286 -16.09 7.53 3.89
C PHE A 286 -15.24 8.78 3.98
N TYR A 287 -15.61 9.88 3.32
CA TYR A 287 -14.74 11.05 3.22
C TYR A 287 -14.63 11.84 4.52
N PHE A 288 -15.74 12.06 5.23
CA PHE A 288 -15.79 12.97 6.38
C PHE A 288 -15.66 12.27 7.73
N THR A 289 -16.02 10.99 7.82
CA THR A 289 -16.06 10.27 9.11
C THR A 289 -14.90 9.29 9.19
N PHE A 290 -14.74 8.44 8.18
CA PHE A 290 -13.78 7.35 8.24
C PHE A 290 -12.37 7.74 7.74
N ARG A 291 -12.25 8.31 6.54
CA ARG A 291 -10.96 8.69 5.93
C ARG A 291 -10.05 9.52 6.84
N PRO A 292 -10.54 10.47 7.67
CA PRO A 292 -9.70 11.19 8.61
C PRO A 292 -8.88 10.29 9.55
N TRP A 293 -9.42 9.13 9.94
CA TRP A 293 -8.73 8.16 10.78
C TRP A 293 -7.53 7.53 10.11
N ILE A 294 -7.47 7.44 8.79
CA ILE A 294 -6.40 6.74 8.06
C ILE A 294 -5.50 7.69 7.26
N ARG A 295 -5.43 8.96 7.68
CA ARG A 295 -4.50 9.95 7.07
C ARG A 295 -3.06 9.66 7.51
N GLY A 296 -2.13 9.72 6.56
CA GLY A 296 -0.69 9.72 6.84
C GLY A 296 -0.14 11.13 7.10
N ALA A 297 1.18 11.23 7.27
CA ALA A 297 1.90 12.49 7.50
C ALA A 297 2.06 13.36 6.22
N ASP A 298 1.64 12.86 5.06
CA ASP A 298 1.87 13.45 3.74
C ASP A 298 0.65 14.18 3.15
N GLN A 299 -0.24 14.70 4.00
CA GLN A 299 -1.49 15.35 3.57
C GLN A 299 -1.29 16.71 2.87
N GLY A 300 -0.08 17.28 2.86
CA GLY A 300 0.21 18.57 2.23
C GLY A 300 1.59 19.10 2.60
N ALA A 301 1.99 20.22 2.00
CA ALA A 301 3.25 20.89 2.34
C ALA A 301 3.25 21.43 3.79
N ASP A 302 2.06 21.76 4.30
CA ASP A 302 1.87 22.38 5.61
C ASP A 302 1.50 21.36 6.71
N SER A 303 1.43 20.06 6.36
CA SER A 303 1.13 19.01 7.35
C SER A 303 2.33 18.74 8.25
N PRO A 304 2.12 18.62 9.58
CA PRO A 304 3.22 18.33 10.49
C PRO A 304 3.80 16.95 10.21
N MET A 305 5.13 16.87 10.21
CA MET A 305 5.85 15.60 10.12
C MET A 305 5.62 14.76 11.37
N TRP A 306 5.86 13.45 11.29
CA TRP A 306 5.77 12.57 12.46
C TRP A 306 7.17 12.26 12.98
N PHE A 307 7.37 12.42 14.28
CA PHE A 307 8.63 12.13 14.96
C PHE A 307 8.46 10.90 15.85
N TYR A 308 9.17 9.83 15.52
CA TYR A 308 9.18 8.56 16.22
C TYR A 308 10.25 8.62 17.31
N GLU A 309 9.83 8.95 18.52
CA GLU A 309 10.72 9.20 19.66
C GLU A 309 11.54 7.95 20.03
N GLY A 310 12.82 8.14 20.36
CA GLY A 310 13.69 7.08 20.89
C GLY A 310 14.17 6.05 19.86
N VAL A 311 13.64 6.05 18.64
CA VAL A 311 14.11 5.18 17.55
C VAL A 311 15.52 5.58 17.12
N ASP A 312 16.42 4.61 17.05
CA ASP A 312 17.84 4.80 16.69
C ASP A 312 18.57 5.87 17.54
N GLY A 313 18.21 5.98 18.82
CA GLY A 313 18.79 6.93 19.75
C GLY A 313 17.79 7.99 20.19
N GLN A 314 17.84 9.19 19.60
CA GLN A 314 16.94 10.30 19.98
C GLN A 314 15.57 10.23 19.30
N GLY A 315 15.44 9.50 18.21
CA GLY A 315 14.22 9.43 17.40
C GLY A 315 14.44 9.88 15.96
N ILE A 316 13.49 9.52 15.09
CA ILE A 316 13.57 9.79 13.65
C ILE A 316 12.29 10.42 13.12
N THR A 317 12.43 11.38 12.21
CA THR A 317 11.29 12.01 11.55
C THR A 317 10.96 11.28 10.25
N MET A 318 9.70 10.93 10.04
CA MET A 318 9.23 10.31 8.80
C MET A 318 8.01 11.00 8.22
N GLN A 319 7.87 10.89 6.90
CA GLN A 319 6.68 11.29 6.17
C GLN A 319 6.10 10.09 5.43
N CYS A 320 5.20 9.36 6.08
CA CYS A 320 4.62 8.15 5.51
C CYS A 320 3.15 8.38 5.16
N SER A 321 2.74 7.75 4.07
CA SER A 321 1.41 7.84 3.48
C SER A 321 0.46 6.86 4.15
N GLY A 322 -0.80 7.27 4.31
CA GLY A 322 -1.82 6.37 4.82
C GLY A 322 -2.13 5.21 3.86
N PRO A 323 -2.97 4.25 4.28
CA PRO A 323 -3.30 3.08 3.50
C PRO A 323 -4.01 3.48 2.19
N SER A 324 -3.68 2.77 1.12
CA SER A 324 -4.30 2.96 -0.20
C SER A 324 -4.32 1.66 -0.99
N ALA A 325 -5.24 1.56 -1.96
CA ALA A 325 -5.29 0.42 -2.89
C ALA A 325 -3.99 0.26 -3.70
N GLY A 326 -3.17 1.31 -3.81
CA GLY A 326 -1.85 1.23 -4.44
C GLY A 326 -0.84 0.36 -3.67
N GLN A 327 -1.14 -0.02 -2.43
CA GLN A 327 -0.32 -0.91 -1.59
C GLN A 327 -0.72 -2.39 -1.72
N SER A 328 -1.72 -2.73 -2.57
CA SER A 328 -2.04 -4.12 -2.90
C SER A 328 -1.00 -4.70 -3.88
N ALA A 329 -0.38 -5.81 -3.51
CA ALA A 329 0.58 -6.52 -4.35
C ALA A 329 -0.11 -7.15 -5.58
N LEU A 330 -1.37 -7.57 -5.46
CA LEU A 330 -2.16 -8.10 -6.58
C LEU A 330 -2.30 -7.08 -7.71
N MET A 331 -2.56 -5.82 -7.38
CA MET A 331 -2.67 -4.75 -8.37
C MET A 331 -1.35 -4.55 -9.13
N HIS A 332 -0.21 -4.67 -8.44
CA HIS A 332 1.12 -4.59 -9.06
C HIS A 332 1.42 -5.84 -9.89
N ALA A 333 0.95 -7.01 -9.47
CA ALA A 333 1.15 -8.26 -10.20
C ALA A 333 0.52 -8.19 -11.59
N PHE A 334 -0.69 -7.62 -11.72
CA PHE A 334 -1.31 -7.39 -13.03
C PHE A 334 -0.43 -6.51 -13.94
N ASP A 335 0.12 -5.43 -13.38
CA ASP A 335 0.93 -4.47 -14.12
C ASP A 335 2.25 -5.10 -14.58
N VAL A 336 2.95 -5.79 -13.68
CA VAL A 336 4.20 -6.47 -13.98
C VAL A 336 3.97 -7.59 -15.01
N PHE A 337 2.93 -8.39 -14.83
CA PHE A 337 2.63 -9.52 -15.71
C PHE A 337 2.27 -9.04 -17.12
N LEU A 338 1.41 -8.02 -17.26
CA LEU A 338 1.01 -7.45 -18.55
C LEU A 338 1.96 -6.36 -19.08
N ASP A 339 3.14 -6.22 -18.47
CA ASP A 339 4.20 -5.25 -18.80
C ASP A 339 3.71 -3.81 -18.96
N VAL A 340 2.86 -3.37 -18.03
CA VAL A 340 2.42 -1.99 -17.88
C VAL A 340 3.45 -1.24 -17.04
N VAL A 341 4.11 -0.26 -17.64
CA VAL A 341 5.14 0.56 -16.97
C VAL A 341 4.57 1.94 -16.70
N HIS A 342 4.76 2.42 -15.48
CA HIS A 342 4.27 3.73 -15.05
C HIS A 342 5.39 4.79 -15.09
N PRO A 343 5.09 6.04 -15.47
CA PRO A 343 6.10 7.08 -15.55
C PRO A 343 6.62 7.49 -14.17
N ASN A 344 7.91 7.76 -14.10
CA ASN A 344 8.54 8.36 -12.92
C ASN A 344 7.92 9.74 -12.63
N SER A 345 7.55 9.97 -11.37
CA SER A 345 7.03 11.26 -10.92
C SER A 345 8.16 12.14 -10.37
N ARG A 346 8.06 13.46 -10.60
CA ARG A 346 8.92 14.44 -9.89
C ARG A 346 8.65 14.28 -8.39
N ALA A 347 9.73 13.99 -7.65
CA ALA A 347 9.72 13.48 -6.28
C ALA A 347 8.65 14.10 -5.36
N SER A 348 7.57 13.36 -5.07
CA SER A 348 7.08 13.34 -3.70
C SER A 348 8.08 12.48 -2.93
N ARG A 349 8.63 13.02 -1.83
CA ARG A 349 9.46 12.22 -0.92
C ARG A 349 8.57 11.05 -0.50
N GLY A 350 8.92 9.81 -0.87
CA GLY A 350 8.25 8.63 -0.32
C GLY A 350 8.44 8.57 1.20
N CYS A 351 7.85 7.58 1.87
CA CYS A 351 8.20 7.29 3.27
C CYS A 351 9.73 7.22 3.36
N SER A 352 10.29 8.19 4.08
CA SER A 352 11.71 8.42 4.24
C SER A 352 12.23 7.46 5.31
N PHE A 353 11.94 6.18 5.12
CA PHE A 353 12.44 5.09 5.92
C PHE A 353 13.71 4.49 5.29
N ALA A 354 14.55 5.31 4.63
CA ALA A 354 15.76 4.76 4.04
C ALA A 354 16.60 4.14 5.16
N VAL A 355 16.73 2.81 5.13
CA VAL A 355 17.88 2.11 5.69
C VAL A 355 19.08 2.86 5.13
N ASN A 356 19.84 3.54 5.97
CA ASN A 356 21.01 4.29 5.53
C ASN A 356 22.00 3.31 4.89
N LEU A 357 21.92 3.14 3.56
CA LEU A 357 23.03 2.70 2.76
C LEU A 357 24.01 3.89 2.69
N PRO A 358 25.26 3.74 3.15
CA PRO A 358 26.16 4.87 3.27
C PRO A 358 26.48 5.49 1.90
N ASN A 359 26.57 6.82 1.91
CA ASN A 359 27.08 7.73 0.88
C ASN A 359 26.11 8.23 -0.19
N THR A 360 25.23 9.15 0.20
CA THR A 360 25.00 10.36 -0.60
C THR A 360 25.23 11.58 0.29
N PRO A 361 26.16 12.49 -0.06
CA PRO A 361 26.38 13.70 0.72
C PRO A 361 25.12 14.58 0.67
N PRO A 362 24.81 15.34 1.72
CA PRO A 362 23.65 16.21 1.74
C PRO A 362 23.74 17.27 0.64
N ALA A 363 22.61 17.53 -0.01
CA ALA A 363 22.47 18.64 -0.94
C ALA A 363 22.79 19.95 -0.19
N SER A 364 23.78 20.70 -0.69
CA SER A 364 24.17 21.99 -0.13
C SER A 364 23.06 23.02 -0.29
N PRO A 365 22.89 23.96 0.67
CA PRO A 365 21.81 24.93 0.62
C PRO A 365 22.19 26.16 -0.22
N GLY A 366 21.33 26.49 -1.19
CA GLY A 366 21.08 27.86 -1.64
C GLY A 366 21.77 28.33 -2.92
N MET A 367 20.97 28.69 -3.92
CA MET A 367 21.07 29.97 -4.63
C MET A 367 19.80 30.19 -5.48
N ARG A 368 19.18 31.36 -5.29
CA ARG A 368 18.09 31.90 -6.14
C ARG A 368 18.65 32.27 -7.51
N GLY A 369 17.80 32.20 -8.53
CA GLY A 369 18.19 32.41 -9.92
C GLY A 369 18.53 33.85 -10.32
N ARG A 370 19.20 33.95 -11.48
CA ARG A 370 18.91 34.89 -12.57
C ARG A 370 19.73 34.55 -13.83
N ASP A 371 19.05 34.69 -14.96
CA ASP A 371 19.46 35.12 -16.30
C ASP A 371 20.64 34.46 -17.07
N VAL A 372 20.22 33.88 -18.20
CA VAL A 372 20.73 33.90 -19.59
C VAL A 372 22.20 34.24 -19.92
N ASP A 373 22.69 33.45 -20.88
CA ASP A 373 23.68 33.71 -21.92
C ASP A 373 25.10 33.08 -21.84
N ASP A 374 25.36 32.37 -22.94
CA ASP A 374 26.61 32.25 -23.69
C ASP A 374 27.57 31.07 -23.49
N LEU A 375 27.92 30.53 -24.67
CA LEU A 375 28.85 29.47 -24.98
C LEU A 375 30.29 29.98 -24.91
N SER A 376 31.20 29.01 -24.77
CA SER A 376 32.62 29.07 -25.17
C SER A 376 33.58 29.88 -24.29
N GLN A 377 34.42 29.15 -23.53
CA GLN A 377 35.88 29.31 -23.51
C GLN A 377 36.54 28.29 -22.54
N CYS A 378 37.23 27.30 -23.11
CA CYS A 378 38.42 26.62 -22.54
C CYS A 378 39.55 27.66 -22.31
N PRO A 379 40.75 27.38 -21.70
CA PRO A 379 41.44 26.09 -21.46
C PRO A 379 42.30 25.97 -20.16
N PHE A 380 42.65 24.76 -19.71
CA PHE A 380 44.06 24.32 -19.53
C PHE A 380 44.15 22.90 -19.00
N ALA A 381 45.12 22.17 -19.53
CA ALA A 381 45.38 20.77 -19.30
C ALA A 381 46.50 20.55 -18.28
N SER A 382 46.45 19.39 -17.64
CA SER A 382 47.55 18.40 -17.51
C SER A 382 48.59 18.50 -16.37
N LYS A 383 48.86 17.28 -15.85
CA LYS A 383 50.12 16.70 -15.28
C LYS A 383 50.28 16.60 -13.74
N LEU A 384 50.45 15.33 -13.28
CA LEU A 384 51.52 14.70 -12.46
C LEU A 384 52.17 15.55 -11.34
N SER A 385 52.59 15.11 -10.14
CA SER A 385 52.89 13.82 -9.51
C SER A 385 53.33 14.06 -8.05
N LEU A 386 53.25 13.01 -7.20
CA LEU A 386 54.14 12.61 -6.09
C LEU A 386 54.85 13.68 -5.21
N VAL A 387 54.72 13.58 -3.87
CA VAL A 387 55.69 12.97 -2.91
C VAL A 387 55.25 13.25 -1.45
N ASP A 388 55.28 12.16 -0.66
CA ASP A 388 55.13 11.92 0.80
C ASP A 388 56.35 12.48 1.60
N PRO A 389 56.77 12.05 2.82
CA PRO A 389 56.16 11.75 4.12
C PRO A 389 56.76 12.59 5.27
N ALA A 390 56.15 12.51 6.46
CA ALA A 390 56.81 12.30 7.77
C ALA A 390 56.12 13.07 8.91
N TYR A 391 55.37 12.35 9.77
CA TYR A 391 55.67 12.29 11.21
C TYR A 391 54.78 11.23 11.89
N ASN A 392 55.42 10.22 12.45
CA ASN A 392 54.87 9.23 13.39
C ASN A 392 55.85 9.24 14.59
N PRO A 393 55.39 9.13 15.84
CA PRO A 393 55.70 7.85 16.50
C PRO A 393 54.66 7.36 17.53
N HIS A 394 54.73 6.05 17.73
CA HIS A 394 53.85 5.14 18.44
C HIS A 394 53.97 5.06 19.98
N ILE A 395 52.85 4.68 20.61
CA ILE A 395 52.64 3.67 21.70
C ILE A 395 53.32 3.87 23.08
N ARG A 396 52.50 3.88 24.14
CA ARG A 396 52.77 3.21 25.44
C ARG A 396 51.48 2.71 26.15
N THR A 397 51.70 1.63 26.90
CA THR A 397 50.88 0.58 27.56
C THR A 397 50.07 1.00 28.83
N PRO A 398 49.26 0.09 29.46
CA PRO A 398 48.05 0.40 30.24
C PRO A 398 48.27 0.58 31.75
N GLN A 399 47.36 1.29 32.43
CA GLN A 399 47.27 1.38 33.90
C GLN A 399 45.82 1.17 34.41
N LEU A 400 45.76 0.52 35.59
CA LEU A 400 44.60 -0.05 36.27
C LEU A 400 43.52 0.96 36.74
N GLN A 401 42.26 0.53 36.57
CA GLN A 401 41.04 0.65 37.40
C GLN A 401 40.81 1.89 38.30
N ALA A 402 39.63 2.50 38.09
CA ALA A 402 38.71 2.83 39.17
C ALA A 402 37.29 2.40 38.76
N VAL A 403 36.71 1.48 39.53
CA VAL A 403 35.32 1.03 39.41
C VAL A 403 34.43 2.06 40.10
N THR A 404 33.57 2.74 39.34
CA THR A 404 32.36 3.36 39.87
C THR A 404 31.19 2.71 39.15
N GLY A 405 30.51 1.82 39.85
CA GLY A 405 29.39 1.06 39.30
C GLY A 405 28.21 1.97 38.97
N LEU A 406 27.91 2.07 37.67
CA LEU A 406 26.59 2.27 37.04
C LEU A 406 26.83 2.58 35.55
N ASP A 407 27.33 1.60 34.80
CA ASP A 407 27.46 1.71 33.34
C ASP A 407 26.85 0.47 32.69
N THR A 408 25.65 0.64 32.14
CA THR A 408 25.11 -0.23 31.08
C THR A 408 26.10 -0.22 29.92
N PRO A 409 26.48 -1.39 29.35
CA PRO A 409 27.44 -1.41 28.26
C PRO A 409 26.89 -0.60 27.07
N PRO A 410 27.73 0.17 26.36
CA PRO A 410 27.32 0.75 25.09
C PRO A 410 26.96 -0.41 24.16
N LEU A 411 25.72 -0.38 23.65
CA LEU A 411 25.32 -1.18 22.50
C LEU A 411 26.11 -0.65 21.30
N THR A 412 27.36 -1.07 21.20
CA THR A 412 28.04 -1.17 19.90
C THR A 412 27.11 -1.97 19.02
N PRO A 413 26.74 -1.47 17.82
CA PRO A 413 25.90 -2.24 16.93
C PRO A 413 26.63 -3.54 16.64
N LEU A 414 26.03 -4.69 16.98
CA LEU A 414 26.30 -5.86 16.18
C LEU A 414 25.96 -5.43 14.75
N GLU A 415 26.93 -5.59 13.85
CA GLU A 415 26.68 -5.54 12.42
C GLU A 415 25.39 -6.34 12.19
N SER A 416 24.30 -5.65 11.82
CA SER A 416 23.10 -6.36 11.43
C SER A 416 23.42 -6.98 10.08
N GLU A 417 23.90 -8.21 10.10
CA GLU A 417 23.94 -9.12 8.96
C GLU A 417 22.52 -9.49 8.47
N VAL A 418 21.55 -8.59 8.58
CA VAL A 418 20.32 -8.68 7.81
C VAL A 418 20.60 -8.00 6.47
N GLN A 419 21.53 -8.60 5.70
CA GLN A 419 21.35 -8.62 4.26
C GLN A 419 19.97 -9.25 4.06
N THR A 420 19.09 -8.59 3.32
CA THR A 420 17.95 -9.27 2.70
C THR A 420 18.54 -10.46 1.96
N PHE A 421 18.42 -11.65 2.56
CA PHE A 421 18.87 -12.91 1.96
C PHE A 421 17.94 -13.15 0.78
N ILE A 422 18.26 -12.54 -0.37
CA ILE A 422 17.70 -12.95 -1.65
C ILE A 422 18.27 -14.35 -1.87
N PRO A 423 17.47 -15.41 -1.80
CA PRO A 423 17.99 -16.75 -1.98
C PRO A 423 18.61 -16.85 -3.37
N ALA A 424 19.89 -17.21 -3.45
CA ALA A 424 20.64 -17.25 -4.71
C ALA A 424 19.98 -18.13 -5.79
N HIS A 425 19.13 -19.08 -5.39
CA HIS A 425 18.39 -19.95 -6.30
C HIS A 425 17.24 -19.27 -7.05
N LEU A 426 16.76 -18.09 -6.59
CA LEU A 426 15.64 -17.39 -7.23
C LEU A 426 16.08 -16.53 -8.43
N ASN A 427 17.39 -16.39 -8.68
CA ASN A 427 17.97 -15.58 -9.76
C ASN A 427 17.38 -14.16 -9.87
N ILE A 428 16.88 -13.61 -8.75
CA ILE A 428 16.34 -12.24 -8.72
C ILE A 428 17.53 -11.30 -8.92
N PRO A 429 17.53 -10.44 -9.95
CA PRO A 429 18.62 -9.50 -10.17
C PRO A 429 18.81 -8.64 -8.91
N THR A 430 20.02 -8.58 -8.37
CA THR A 430 20.35 -7.56 -7.38
C THR A 430 20.13 -6.18 -8.02
N HIS A 431 19.27 -5.35 -7.42
CA HIS A 431 18.84 -4.00 -7.84
C HIS A 431 19.97 -2.98 -8.13
N ALA A 432 21.23 -3.39 -8.15
CA ALA A 432 22.41 -2.53 -8.31
C ALA A 432 22.53 -1.83 -9.68
N GLN A 433 21.68 -2.14 -10.67
CA GLN A 433 21.78 -1.56 -12.03
C GLN A 433 20.46 -1.03 -12.62
N GLU A 434 19.29 -1.22 -11.98
CA GLU A 434 18.03 -0.66 -12.49
C GLU A 434 17.79 0.77 -11.95
N PRO A 435 17.26 1.70 -12.77
CA PRO A 435 16.91 3.03 -12.30
C PRO A 435 15.84 2.93 -11.21
N ILE A 436 16.03 3.66 -10.10
CA ILE A 436 15.08 3.72 -8.99
C ILE A 436 13.69 4.08 -9.53
N ASP A 437 12.70 3.22 -9.30
CA ASP A 437 11.30 3.48 -9.65
C ASP A 437 10.73 4.56 -8.71
N THR A 438 10.64 5.79 -9.22
CA THR A 438 10.08 6.93 -8.49
C THR A 438 8.61 7.18 -8.85
N SER A 439 7.96 6.27 -9.57
CA SER A 439 6.51 6.31 -9.77
C SER A 439 5.79 6.18 -8.42
N PHE A 440 4.51 6.56 -8.37
CA PHE A 440 3.74 6.39 -7.13
C PHE A 440 3.60 4.90 -6.77
N ILE A 441 3.36 4.04 -7.76
CA ILE A 441 3.28 2.58 -7.56
C ILE A 441 4.62 2.03 -7.04
N GLY A 442 5.75 2.46 -7.60
CA GLY A 442 7.08 2.12 -7.09
C GLY A 442 7.27 2.49 -5.60
N ARG A 443 6.82 3.69 -5.20
CA ARG A 443 6.86 4.10 -3.78
C ARG A 443 5.93 3.29 -2.88
N MET A 444 4.79 2.83 -3.37
CA MET A 444 3.84 2.03 -2.58
C MET A 444 4.37 0.63 -2.27
N ARG A 445 5.40 0.14 -2.98
CA ARG A 445 6.04 -1.15 -2.66
C ARG A 445 6.57 -1.24 -1.24
N LYS A 446 7.12 -0.15 -0.70
CA LYS A 446 7.64 -0.08 0.68
C LYS A 446 6.56 -0.22 1.77
N TYR A 447 5.28 -0.20 1.40
CA TYR A 447 4.15 -0.40 2.29
C TYR A 447 3.56 -1.80 2.16
N MET A 448 4.20 -2.68 1.37
CA MET A 448 3.87 -4.09 1.25
C MET A 448 4.79 -4.91 2.16
N PRO A 449 4.34 -6.06 2.68
CA PRO A 449 5.22 -7.02 3.33
C PRO A 449 6.42 -7.38 2.44
N GLY A 450 7.60 -7.55 3.04
CA GLY A 450 8.85 -7.84 2.31
C GLY A 450 8.74 -9.01 1.32
N GLY A 451 8.08 -10.10 1.72
CA GLY A 451 7.87 -11.24 0.83
C GLY A 451 7.06 -10.89 -0.41
N HIS A 452 6.06 -10.02 -0.29
CA HIS A 452 5.26 -9.58 -1.43
C HIS A 452 6.07 -8.69 -2.38
N GLN A 453 6.99 -7.88 -1.84
CA GLN A 453 7.92 -7.09 -2.65
C GLN A 453 8.85 -8.00 -3.45
N LEU A 454 9.45 -9.00 -2.79
CA LEU A 454 10.31 -10.01 -3.43
C LEU A 454 9.57 -10.79 -4.53
N PHE A 455 8.31 -11.14 -4.28
CA PHE A 455 7.46 -11.78 -5.28
C PHE A 455 7.31 -10.93 -6.54
N LEU A 456 7.04 -9.62 -6.40
CA LEU A 456 6.88 -8.73 -7.54
C LEU A 456 8.17 -8.57 -8.35
N ASP A 457 9.33 -8.62 -7.70
CA ASP A 457 10.63 -8.60 -8.37
C ASP A 457 10.91 -9.92 -9.10
N HIS A 458 10.55 -11.05 -8.49
CA HIS A 458 10.60 -12.34 -9.16
C HIS A 458 9.68 -12.39 -10.38
N LEU A 459 8.41 -11.97 -10.24
CA LEU A 459 7.46 -11.92 -11.36
C LEU A 459 7.97 -11.04 -12.51
N ARG A 460 8.64 -9.93 -12.21
CA ARG A 460 9.28 -9.08 -13.23
C ARG A 460 10.42 -9.82 -13.94
N SER A 461 11.22 -10.59 -13.21
CA SER A 461 12.34 -11.37 -13.77
C SER A 461 11.90 -12.43 -14.79
N LEU A 462 10.65 -12.90 -14.70
CA LEU A 462 10.07 -13.86 -15.66
C LEU A 462 9.82 -13.24 -17.05
N ARG A 463 9.81 -11.91 -17.17
CA ARG A 463 9.63 -11.16 -18.42
C ARG A 463 8.48 -11.69 -19.28
N PHE A 464 7.36 -12.07 -18.65
CA PHE A 464 6.20 -12.63 -19.33
C PHE A 464 5.65 -11.69 -20.40
N GLY A 465 5.24 -10.47 -20.02
CA GLY A 465 4.64 -9.51 -20.95
C GLY A 465 5.52 -9.16 -22.15
N PRO A 466 6.82 -8.83 -21.98
CA PRO A 466 7.73 -8.64 -23.12
C PRO A 466 7.83 -9.86 -24.03
N THR A 467 7.84 -11.07 -23.47
CA THR A 467 7.92 -12.32 -24.22
C THR A 467 6.64 -12.57 -25.03
N VAL A 468 5.45 -12.40 -24.41
CA VAL A 468 4.18 -12.53 -25.13
C VAL A 468 4.11 -11.58 -26.30
N ARG A 469 4.46 -10.30 -26.12
CA ARG A 469 4.44 -9.30 -27.21
C ARG A 469 5.39 -9.62 -28.36
N ALA A 470 6.48 -10.34 -28.11
CA ALA A 470 7.34 -10.81 -29.19
C ALA A 470 6.66 -11.95 -29.97
N LEU A 471 5.98 -12.85 -29.28
CA LEU A 471 5.27 -13.99 -29.86
C LEU A 471 3.99 -13.62 -30.63
N THR A 472 3.37 -12.46 -30.33
CA THR A 472 2.13 -12.04 -30.99
C THR A 472 2.30 -11.71 -32.47
N GLN A 473 3.53 -11.47 -32.95
CA GLN A 473 3.81 -11.21 -34.37
C GLN A 473 3.37 -12.38 -35.27
N ASP A 474 3.49 -13.60 -34.77
CA ASP A 474 3.20 -14.83 -35.52
C ASP A 474 1.90 -15.53 -35.08
N THR A 475 1.24 -15.02 -34.02
CA THR A 475 0.06 -15.68 -33.41
C THR A 475 -1.07 -14.68 -33.12
N PRO A 476 -1.93 -14.35 -34.10
CA PRO A 476 -2.98 -13.34 -33.95
C PRO A 476 -3.95 -13.59 -32.80
N HIS A 477 -4.34 -14.85 -32.57
CA HIS A 477 -5.24 -15.19 -31.46
C HIS A 477 -4.61 -14.87 -30.09
N LEU A 478 -3.30 -15.06 -29.93
CA LEU A 478 -2.60 -14.71 -28.70
C LEU A 478 -2.58 -13.19 -28.49
N ALA A 479 -2.43 -12.42 -29.58
CA ALA A 479 -2.53 -10.96 -29.55
C ALA A 479 -3.91 -10.49 -29.08
N ASP A 480 -4.98 -11.08 -29.62
CA ASP A 480 -6.35 -10.76 -29.24
C ASP A 480 -6.59 -11.03 -27.75
N SER A 481 -6.20 -12.21 -27.24
CA SER A 481 -6.37 -12.55 -25.83
C SER A 481 -5.55 -11.65 -24.89
N TYR A 482 -4.30 -11.32 -25.26
CA TYR A 482 -3.48 -10.39 -24.49
C TYR A 482 -4.09 -8.99 -24.44
N ASN A 483 -4.58 -8.50 -25.58
CA ASN A 483 -5.29 -7.23 -25.69
C ASN A 483 -6.60 -7.21 -24.90
N ILE A 484 -7.33 -8.33 -24.83
CA ILE A 484 -8.55 -8.46 -24.02
C ILE A 484 -8.21 -8.35 -22.53
N ALA A 485 -7.12 -8.97 -22.06
CA ALA A 485 -6.65 -8.83 -20.67
C ALA A 485 -6.26 -7.38 -20.34
N LEU A 486 -5.53 -6.69 -21.23
CA LEU A 486 -5.22 -5.26 -21.08
C LEU A 486 -6.49 -4.39 -21.04
N GLN A 487 -7.48 -4.69 -21.90
CA GLN A 487 -8.75 -3.96 -21.90
C GLN A 487 -9.53 -4.17 -20.60
N ALA A 488 -9.54 -5.39 -20.04
CA ALA A 488 -10.14 -5.66 -18.74
C ALA A 488 -9.45 -4.84 -17.63
N LEU A 489 -8.12 -4.80 -17.61
CA LEU A 489 -7.37 -3.97 -16.66
C LEU A 489 -7.64 -2.47 -16.85
N SER A 490 -7.82 -2.00 -18.09
CA SER A 490 -8.26 -0.62 -18.35
C SER A 490 -9.66 -0.35 -17.79
N ARG A 491 -10.62 -1.27 -17.95
CA ARG A 491 -11.97 -1.15 -17.39
C ARG A 491 -11.95 -1.10 -15.87
N PHE A 492 -11.11 -1.92 -15.23
CA PHE A 492 -10.86 -1.86 -13.80
C PHE A 492 -10.38 -0.47 -13.37
N ARG A 493 -9.39 0.08 -14.09
CA ARG A 493 -8.86 1.43 -13.80
C ARG A 493 -9.92 2.52 -14.00
N ASP A 494 -10.75 2.43 -15.03
CA ASP A 494 -11.89 3.33 -15.23
C ASP A 494 -12.91 3.22 -14.06
N ALA A 495 -13.20 2.02 -13.59
CA ALA A 495 -14.05 1.82 -12.41
C ALA A 495 -13.44 2.45 -11.15
N HIS A 496 -12.14 2.25 -10.94
CA HIS A 496 -11.43 2.86 -9.81
C HIS A 496 -11.44 4.40 -9.89
N ILE A 497 -11.29 5.00 -11.07
CA ILE A 497 -11.45 6.44 -11.27
C ILE A 497 -12.86 6.90 -10.88
N ARG A 498 -13.91 6.15 -11.26
CA ARG A 498 -15.30 6.46 -10.87
C ARG A 498 -15.49 6.40 -9.35
N VAL A 499 -14.97 5.36 -8.70
CA VAL A 499 -15.01 5.22 -7.23
C VAL A 499 -14.30 6.40 -6.58
N VAL A 500 -13.06 6.69 -6.95
CA VAL A 500 -12.31 7.82 -6.38
C VAL A 500 -13.00 9.17 -6.61
N THR A 501 -13.58 9.38 -7.78
CA THR A 501 -14.35 10.60 -8.07
C THR A 501 -15.53 10.73 -7.10
N ARG A 502 -16.28 9.64 -6.91
CA ARG A 502 -17.45 9.61 -6.03
C ARG A 502 -17.09 9.74 -4.55
N TYR A 503 -16.05 9.06 -4.08
CA TYR A 503 -15.69 8.93 -2.67
C TYR A 503 -14.72 10.00 -2.17
N VAL A 504 -13.99 10.66 -3.05
CA VAL A 504 -12.98 11.66 -2.66
C VAL A 504 -13.31 13.03 -3.22
N ILE A 505 -13.49 13.13 -4.53
CA ILE A 505 -13.55 14.43 -5.21
C ILE A 505 -14.89 15.12 -5.00
N CYS A 506 -15.99 14.40 -5.18
CA CYS A 506 -17.33 14.95 -5.00
C CYS A 506 -17.54 15.44 -3.54
N PRO A 507 -17.23 14.63 -2.49
CA PRO A 507 -17.29 15.08 -1.11
C PRO A 507 -16.33 16.25 -0.81
N ALA A 508 -15.09 16.23 -1.32
CA ALA A 508 -14.16 17.36 -1.12
C ALA A 508 -14.77 18.69 -1.60
N ARG A 509 -15.44 18.67 -2.77
CA ARG A 509 -16.07 19.86 -3.35
C ARG A 509 -17.32 20.31 -2.61
N SER A 510 -18.03 19.41 -1.94
CA SER A 510 -19.27 19.77 -1.22
C SER A 510 -19.03 20.60 0.06
N LYS A 511 -17.80 20.63 0.61
CA LYS A 511 -17.45 21.50 1.75
C LYS A 511 -17.19 22.97 1.36
N THR A 512 -16.94 23.25 0.08
CA THR A 512 -16.61 24.61 -0.41
C THR A 512 -17.88 25.38 -0.78
N ILE A 513 -18.27 26.37 0.05
CA ILE A 513 -19.32 27.37 -0.28
C ILE A 513 -18.79 28.39 -1.31
N VAL A 514 -17.48 28.60 -1.35
CA VAL A 514 -16.77 29.46 -2.31
C VAL A 514 -15.98 28.57 -3.28
N ARG A 515 -16.11 28.81 -4.59
CA ARG A 515 -15.31 28.18 -5.65
C ARG A 515 -13.82 28.43 -5.39
N ASP A 516 -13.09 27.42 -4.93
CA ASP A 516 -11.64 27.44 -4.83
C ASP A 516 -11.01 27.03 -6.18
N PRO A 517 -10.21 27.90 -6.84
CA PRO A 517 -9.52 27.57 -8.08
C PRO A 517 -8.57 26.36 -7.98
N ALA A 518 -8.05 26.04 -6.79
CA ALA A 518 -7.20 24.88 -6.57
C ALA A 518 -7.97 23.55 -6.67
N LEU A 519 -9.28 23.54 -6.37
CA LEU A 519 -10.20 22.42 -6.55
C LEU A 519 -10.63 22.22 -8.01
N ASP A 520 -10.56 23.28 -8.83
CA ASP A 520 -10.78 23.24 -10.28
C ASP A 520 -9.54 22.72 -11.05
N SER A 521 -8.33 22.85 -10.47
CA SER A 521 -7.09 22.28 -11.02
C SER A 521 -6.94 20.74 -10.83
N GLY A 522 -7.84 20.09 -10.09
CA GLY A 522 -7.76 18.65 -9.80
C GLY A 522 -6.81 18.26 -8.66
N SER A 523 -6.41 19.21 -7.81
CA SER A 523 -5.43 18.97 -6.73
C SER A 523 -5.98 18.28 -5.47
N VAL A 524 -7.06 17.49 -5.56
CA VAL A 524 -7.55 16.70 -4.42
C VAL A 524 -6.62 15.50 -4.18
N ARG A 525 -6.00 15.45 -3.00
CA ARG A 525 -5.09 14.38 -2.60
C ARG A 525 -5.84 13.20 -2.00
N GLY A 526 -5.37 11.98 -2.27
CA GLY A 526 -5.83 10.77 -1.57
C GLY A 526 -5.18 10.59 -0.20
N THR A 527 -5.51 9.50 0.49
CA THR A 527 -4.81 9.08 1.72
C THR A 527 -3.33 8.80 1.46
N GLY A 528 -2.99 8.41 0.23
CA GLY A 528 -1.63 8.26 -0.30
C GLY A 528 -0.90 9.56 -0.68
N GLY A 529 -1.45 10.74 -0.35
CA GLY A 529 -0.79 12.04 -0.52
C GLY A 529 -0.72 12.60 -1.96
N THR A 530 -1.15 11.89 -2.99
CA THR A 530 -1.06 12.32 -4.41
C THR A 530 -2.36 12.86 -5.00
N SER A 531 -2.27 13.76 -5.98
CA SER A 531 -3.42 14.17 -6.81
C SER A 531 -3.94 12.96 -7.61
N LEU A 532 -5.20 12.59 -7.35
CA LEU A 532 -5.68 11.25 -7.71
C LEU A 532 -6.07 11.09 -9.18
N VAL A 533 -6.83 12.03 -9.76
CA VAL A 533 -7.38 11.84 -11.12
C VAL A 533 -6.33 11.86 -12.21
N PRO A 534 -5.39 12.83 -12.25
CA PRO A 534 -4.35 12.83 -13.27
C PRO A 534 -3.51 11.55 -13.22
N LEU A 535 -3.16 11.10 -12.00
CA LEU A 535 -2.39 9.88 -11.80
C LEU A 535 -3.12 8.63 -12.31
N LEU A 536 -4.38 8.44 -11.91
CA LEU A 536 -5.15 7.25 -12.32
C LEU A 536 -5.46 7.24 -13.83
N LYS A 537 -5.66 8.41 -14.45
CA LYS A 537 -5.82 8.52 -15.90
C LYS A 537 -4.55 8.12 -16.64
N VAL A 538 -3.39 8.64 -16.21
CA VAL A 538 -2.08 8.24 -16.76
C VAL A 538 -1.95 6.72 -16.70
N TYR A 539 -2.26 6.11 -15.57
CA TYR A 539 -2.19 4.66 -15.43
C TYR A 539 -3.08 3.97 -16.47
N ARG A 540 -4.37 4.30 -16.53
CA ARG A 540 -5.27 3.71 -17.54
C ARG A 540 -4.72 3.85 -18.97
N ASP A 541 -4.22 5.03 -19.32
CA ASP A 541 -3.70 5.31 -20.66
C ASP A 541 -2.43 4.48 -20.95
N GLU A 542 -1.54 4.28 -19.96
CA GLU A 542 -0.38 3.36 -20.07
C GLU A 542 -0.79 1.89 -20.27
N THR A 543 -1.88 1.43 -19.65
CA THR A 543 -2.40 0.06 -19.90
C THR A 543 -2.76 -0.10 -21.37
N LEU A 544 -3.50 0.85 -21.93
CA LEU A 544 -3.93 0.78 -23.32
C LEU A 544 -2.76 0.98 -24.29
N GLY A 545 -1.73 1.73 -23.89
CA GLY A 545 -0.50 1.90 -24.65
C GLY A 545 0.32 0.63 -24.85
N ARG A 546 0.04 -0.45 -24.11
CA ARG A 546 0.73 -1.76 -24.21
C ARG A 546 0.08 -2.77 -25.14
N ARG A 547 -1.02 -2.39 -25.81
CA ARG A 547 -1.69 -3.25 -26.79
C ARG A 547 -0.76 -3.56 -27.96
N VAL A 548 -0.89 -4.76 -28.52
CA VAL A 548 -0.09 -5.28 -29.63
C VAL A 548 -0.92 -5.59 -30.86
#